data_AF-A0A9D1HML0-F1
#
_entry.id   AF-A0A9D1HML0-F1
#
_cell.length_a   1.000
_cell.length_b   1.000
_cell.length_c   1.000
_cell.angle_alpha   90.00
_cell.angle_beta   90.00
_cell.angle_gamma   90.00
#
_symmetry.space_group_name_H-M   'P 1'
#
loop_
_entity.id
_entity.type
_entity.pdbx_description
1 polymer ?
#
loop_
_entity_poly.entity_id
_entity_poly.type
_entity_poly.pdbx_seq_one_letter_code
_entity_poly.pdbx_strand_id
1 'polypeptide(L)'
;MTQIFYKWTSQMKHACLCENEKTICFCNETYHAHVIFHVQLSTIELVIQNKQTEETEFYLHFEAKDFKTTKENLQAFFSYLDGQHPHAESITVKDKQIRRILISCTSGFTSAYFANLMQAMFDTKKQAITVDALPITELESQIDHYDYVLLAPQIAYLYPQLTQKYGKKILRITAMDFATGDVKHALSQLPS
;
A
#
# COMPACT_ATOMS: atom_id res chain seq x y z
N MET A 1 1.46 -2.06 -20.57
CA MET A 1 2.32 -1.41 -19.55
C MET A 1 3.15 -2.43 -18.77
N THR A 2 2.54 -3.51 -18.28
CA THR A 2 3.21 -4.64 -17.59
C THR A 2 4.44 -5.19 -18.30
N GLN A 3 4.40 -5.40 -19.63
CA GLN A 3 5.57 -5.87 -20.40
C GLN A 3 6.78 -4.92 -20.36
N ILE A 4 6.56 -3.60 -20.29
CA ILE A 4 7.65 -2.61 -20.20
C ILE A 4 8.30 -2.72 -18.83
N PHE A 5 7.47 -2.76 -17.78
CA PHE A 5 7.95 -2.91 -16.41
C PHE A 5 8.67 -4.24 -16.20
N TYR A 6 8.16 -5.35 -16.77
CA TYR A 6 8.84 -6.64 -16.75
C TYR A 6 10.27 -6.55 -17.34
N LYS A 7 10.42 -5.96 -18.54
CA LYS A 7 11.74 -5.79 -19.15
C LYS A 7 12.65 -4.94 -18.27
N TRP A 8 12.14 -3.84 -17.72
CA TRP A 8 12.91 -2.96 -16.85
C TRP A 8 13.33 -3.64 -15.55
N THR A 9 12.43 -4.33 -14.85
CA THR A 9 12.74 -5.03 -13.59
C THR A 9 13.70 -6.20 -13.81
N SER A 10 13.63 -6.89 -14.95
CA SER A 10 14.54 -8.01 -15.27
C SER A 10 16.00 -7.57 -15.45
N GLN A 11 16.23 -6.29 -15.70
CA GLN A 11 17.57 -5.71 -15.87
C GLN A 11 18.17 -5.20 -14.55
N MET A 12 17.46 -5.32 -13.43
CA MET A 12 17.94 -4.83 -12.15
C MET A 12 19.04 -5.73 -11.57
N LYS A 13 19.93 -5.12 -10.80
CA LYS A 13 20.99 -5.83 -10.09
C LYS A 13 20.37 -6.89 -9.18
N HIS A 14 20.93 -8.11 -9.18
CA HIS A 14 20.43 -9.26 -8.41
C HIS A 14 19.06 -9.83 -8.86
N ALA A 15 18.51 -9.38 -10.00
CA ALA A 15 17.36 -10.03 -10.60
C ALA A 15 17.73 -11.42 -11.14
N CYS A 16 16.97 -12.43 -10.73
CA CYS A 16 17.03 -13.79 -11.26
C CYS A 16 15.67 -14.12 -11.88
N LEU A 17 15.66 -14.62 -13.11
CA LEU A 17 14.44 -15.16 -13.71
C LEU A 17 14.13 -16.50 -13.03
N CYS A 18 12.92 -16.64 -12.48
CA CYS A 18 12.44 -17.91 -11.95
C CYS A 18 11.90 -18.80 -13.11
N GLU A 19 11.59 -20.07 -12.82
CA GLU A 19 11.18 -21.09 -13.83
C GLU A 19 10.00 -20.66 -14.73
N ASN A 20 9.24 -19.63 -14.35
CA ASN A 20 8.14 -19.06 -15.11
C ASN A 20 8.51 -17.65 -15.63
N GLU A 21 8.39 -17.43 -16.95
CA GLU A 21 8.72 -16.17 -17.63
C GLU A 21 7.93 -14.94 -17.13
N LYS A 22 6.99 -15.10 -16.21
CA LYS A 22 6.17 -14.01 -15.64
C LYS A 22 6.62 -13.55 -14.26
N THR A 23 7.63 -14.19 -13.68
CA THR A 23 8.10 -13.91 -12.33
C THR A 23 9.57 -13.54 -12.33
N ILE A 24 9.89 -12.43 -11.69
CA ILE A 24 11.28 -12.00 -11.46
C ILE A 24 11.54 -12.11 -9.97
N CYS A 25 12.59 -12.85 -9.61
CA CYS A 25 12.94 -13.18 -8.25
C CYS A 25 14.19 -12.40 -7.81
N PHE A 26 14.20 -11.99 -6.54
CA PHE A 26 15.32 -11.35 -5.86
C PHE A 26 15.54 -12.13 -4.57
N CYS A 27 16.73 -12.69 -4.40
CA CYS A 27 17.03 -13.58 -3.28
C CYS A 27 18.38 -13.22 -2.68
N ASN A 28 18.45 -13.23 -1.35
CA ASN A 28 19.70 -13.22 -0.59
C ASN A 28 19.60 -14.23 0.56
N GLU A 29 20.48 -14.15 1.56
CA GLU A 29 20.45 -15.03 2.74
C GLU A 29 19.23 -14.80 3.65
N THR A 30 18.62 -13.61 3.64
CA THR A 30 17.58 -13.21 4.60
C THR A 30 16.17 -13.26 4.02
N TYR A 31 16.01 -13.02 2.72
CA TYR A 31 14.70 -12.95 2.08
C TYR A 31 14.61 -13.73 0.77
N HIS A 32 13.37 -14.08 0.44
CA HIS A 32 12.93 -14.45 -0.89
C HIS A 32 11.89 -13.41 -1.35
N ALA A 33 12.19 -12.69 -2.42
CA ALA A 33 11.31 -11.67 -2.97
C ALA A 33 10.99 -11.96 -4.43
N HIS A 34 9.79 -11.60 -4.86
CA HIS A 34 9.40 -11.75 -6.26
C HIS A 34 8.43 -10.67 -6.72
N VAL A 35 8.51 -10.39 -8.02
CA VAL A 35 7.59 -9.55 -8.78
C VAL A 35 6.90 -10.46 -9.79
N ILE A 36 5.58 -10.60 -9.68
CA ILE A 36 4.76 -11.41 -10.58
C ILE A 36 3.96 -10.49 -11.51
N PHE A 37 4.06 -10.73 -12.82
CA PHE A 37 3.35 -9.97 -13.85
C PHE A 37 2.20 -10.79 -14.43
N HIS A 38 0.97 -10.46 -14.05
CA HIS A 38 -0.23 -11.07 -14.61
C HIS A 38 -0.66 -10.29 -15.86
N VAL A 39 -0.04 -10.60 -16.99
CA VAL A 39 -0.24 -9.87 -18.27
C VAL A 39 -1.72 -9.81 -18.68
N GLN A 40 -2.47 -10.91 -18.53
CA GLN A 40 -3.89 -10.97 -18.87
C GLN A 40 -4.77 -10.00 -18.07
N LEU A 41 -4.43 -9.80 -16.78
CA LEU A 41 -5.19 -8.96 -15.86
C LEU A 41 -4.60 -7.55 -15.76
N SER A 42 -3.47 -7.29 -16.43
CA SER A 42 -2.68 -6.07 -16.28
C SER A 42 -2.32 -5.74 -14.82
N THR A 43 -2.19 -6.76 -13.97
CA THR A 43 -1.81 -6.60 -12.56
C THR A 43 -0.37 -7.01 -12.30
N ILE A 44 0.21 -6.42 -11.26
CA ILE A 44 1.54 -6.69 -10.73
C ILE A 44 1.37 -7.03 -9.24
N GLU A 45 2.04 -8.09 -8.82
CA GLU A 45 2.12 -8.51 -7.41
C GLU A 45 3.58 -8.48 -6.95
N LEU A 46 3.80 -7.85 -5.79
CA LEU A 46 5.09 -7.61 -5.16
C LEU A 46 5.09 -8.27 -3.79
N VAL A 47 6.04 -9.17 -3.56
CA VAL A 47 6.12 -9.95 -2.32
C VAL A 47 7.56 -10.02 -1.84
N ILE A 48 7.77 -9.78 -0.54
CA ILE A 48 9.03 -10.05 0.16
C ILE A 48 8.72 -10.93 1.36
N GLN A 49 9.35 -12.10 1.41
CA GLN A 49 9.21 -13.07 2.49
C GLN A 49 10.54 -13.24 3.20
N ASN A 50 10.50 -13.22 4.53
CA ASN A 50 11.63 -13.55 5.37
C ASN A 50 11.87 -15.05 5.34
N LYS A 51 13.09 -15.48 5.01
CA LYS A 51 13.42 -16.92 4.91
C LYS A 51 13.52 -17.62 6.26
N GLN A 52 13.73 -16.88 7.35
CA GLN A 52 13.88 -17.42 8.70
C GLN A 52 12.54 -17.54 9.41
N THR A 53 11.69 -16.52 9.29
CA THR A 53 10.40 -16.48 9.99
C THR A 53 9.24 -16.96 9.13
N GLU A 54 9.43 -17.10 7.82
CA GLU A 54 8.39 -17.36 6.81
C GLU A 54 7.31 -16.26 6.73
N GLU A 55 7.51 -15.14 7.43
CA GLU A 55 6.58 -14.01 7.40
C GLU A 55 6.70 -13.24 6.09
N THR A 56 5.56 -12.74 5.62
CA THR A 56 5.52 -11.79 4.49
C THR A 56 5.70 -10.38 5.04
N GLU A 57 6.88 -9.82 4.83
CA GLU A 57 7.25 -8.50 5.35
C GLU A 57 6.82 -7.35 4.42
N PHE A 58 6.57 -7.65 3.15
CA PHE A 58 6.07 -6.69 2.16
C PHE A 58 5.09 -7.40 1.21
N TYR A 59 3.88 -6.85 1.07
CA TYR A 59 2.88 -7.35 0.12
C TYR A 59 2.14 -6.22 -0.58
N LEU A 60 2.23 -6.16 -1.91
CA LEU A 60 1.44 -5.21 -2.70
C LEU A 60 0.97 -5.81 -4.03
N HIS A 61 -0.34 -5.82 -4.22
CA HIS A 61 -0.99 -6.21 -5.47
C HIS A 61 -1.76 -5.01 -6.05
N PHE A 62 -1.54 -4.70 -7.33
CA PHE A 62 -2.17 -3.56 -7.99
C PHE A 62 -2.27 -3.72 -9.52
N GLU A 63 -3.20 -2.99 -10.13
CA GLU A 63 -3.33 -2.87 -11.59
C GLU A 63 -2.39 -1.78 -12.12
N ALA A 64 -1.62 -2.08 -13.17
CA ALA A 64 -0.68 -1.14 -13.80
C ALA A 64 -1.41 -0.14 -14.73
N LYS A 65 -2.27 0.71 -14.14
CA LYS A 65 -3.13 1.66 -14.85
C LYS A 65 -2.37 2.85 -15.43
N ASP A 66 -1.51 3.47 -14.65
CA ASP A 66 -0.69 4.60 -15.06
C ASP A 66 0.78 4.42 -14.67
N PHE A 67 1.66 5.10 -15.40
CA PHE A 67 3.10 4.96 -15.26
C PHE A 67 3.61 5.48 -13.90
N LYS A 68 3.02 6.57 -13.40
CA LYS A 68 3.50 7.23 -12.18
C LYS A 68 3.24 6.35 -10.97
N THR A 69 1.99 5.94 -10.74
CA THR A 69 1.64 5.08 -9.60
C THR A 69 2.31 3.71 -9.72
N THR A 70 2.40 3.14 -10.93
CA THR A 70 3.13 1.87 -11.11
C THR A 70 4.61 2.01 -10.74
N LYS A 71 5.27 3.10 -11.15
CA LYS A 71 6.66 3.37 -10.79
C LYS A 71 6.81 3.58 -9.28
N GLU A 72 5.94 4.38 -8.65
CA GLU A 72 5.96 4.62 -7.20
C GLU A 72 5.84 3.31 -6.40
N ASN A 73 4.92 2.41 -6.81
CA ASN A 73 4.74 1.10 -6.18
C ASN A 73 5.98 0.20 -6.32
N LEU A 74 6.56 0.12 -7.52
CA LEU A 74 7.79 -0.64 -7.75
C LEU A 74 8.99 -0.05 -7.00
N GLN A 75 9.09 1.28 -6.95
CA GLN A 75 10.15 1.96 -6.20
C GLN A 75 10.08 1.64 -4.71
N ALA A 76 8.89 1.60 -4.10
CA ALA A 76 8.75 1.21 -2.69
C ALA A 76 9.29 -0.21 -2.43
N PHE A 77 9.00 -1.16 -3.32
CA PHE A 77 9.54 -2.52 -3.23
C PHE A 77 11.06 -2.55 -3.31
N PHE A 78 11.67 -1.86 -4.29
CA PHE A 78 13.13 -1.81 -4.40
C PHE A 78 13.79 -1.06 -3.23
N SER A 79 13.18 0.03 -2.77
CA SER A 79 13.65 0.73 -1.57
C SER A 79 13.62 -0.17 -0.34
N TYR A 80 12.62 -1.04 -0.18
CA TYR A 80 12.61 -2.03 0.89
C TYR A 80 13.80 -2.99 0.77
N LEU A 81 14.02 -3.54 -0.43
CA LEU A 81 15.14 -4.45 -0.71
C LEU A 81 16.52 -3.81 -0.46
N ASP A 82 16.64 -2.50 -0.69
CA ASP A 82 17.84 -1.71 -0.41
C ASP A 82 17.99 -1.30 1.08
N GLY A 83 17.08 -1.76 1.96
CA GLY A 83 17.07 -1.41 3.38
C GLY A 83 16.62 0.02 3.67
N GLN A 84 16.03 0.70 2.70
CA GLN A 84 15.52 2.07 2.80
C GLN A 84 14.03 2.06 3.15
N HIS A 85 13.70 1.55 4.34
CA HIS A 85 12.34 1.60 4.89
C HIS A 85 12.35 2.46 6.17
N PRO A 86 11.75 3.66 6.15
CA PRO A 86 11.59 4.45 7.37
C PRO A 86 10.66 3.70 8.32
N HIS A 87 11.07 3.49 9.56
CA HIS A 87 10.16 3.10 10.63
C HIS A 87 9.72 4.36 11.37
N ALA A 88 8.41 4.62 11.41
CA ALA A 88 7.93 5.69 12.27
C ALA A 88 7.99 5.27 13.75
N GLU A 89 8.48 6.18 14.59
CA GLU A 89 8.34 6.07 16.03
C GLU A 89 6.85 6.09 16.45
N SER A 90 6.58 5.81 17.73
CA SER A 90 5.22 5.83 18.26
C SER A 90 4.51 7.17 17.99
N ILE A 91 3.44 7.14 17.21
CA ILE A 91 2.62 8.33 16.92
C ILE A 91 1.33 8.27 17.71
N THR A 92 1.02 9.35 18.43
CA THR A 92 -0.33 9.60 18.94
C THR A 92 -1.02 10.55 17.99
N VAL A 93 -2.15 10.14 17.42
CA VAL A 93 -3.03 11.04 16.66
C VAL A 93 -3.47 12.16 17.61
N LYS A 94 -3.02 13.40 17.35
CA LYS A 94 -3.21 14.54 18.25
C LYS A 94 -4.58 15.19 18.09
N ASP A 95 -5.19 15.07 16.92
CA ASP A 95 -6.52 15.61 16.66
C ASP A 95 -7.59 14.79 17.39
N LYS A 96 -8.20 15.41 18.41
CA LYS A 96 -9.26 14.81 19.24
C LYS A 96 -10.62 14.76 18.53
N GLN A 97 -10.76 15.36 17.35
CA GLN A 97 -12.01 15.39 16.61
C GLN A 97 -12.18 14.20 15.67
N ILE A 98 -11.11 13.51 15.30
CA ILE A 98 -11.19 12.33 14.43
C ILE A 98 -11.97 11.22 15.14
N ARG A 99 -13.02 10.72 14.48
CA ARG A 99 -13.87 9.61 14.92
C ARG A 99 -13.92 8.49 13.90
N ARG A 100 -13.88 8.79 12.60
CA ARG A 100 -14.06 7.80 11.55
C ARG A 100 -13.08 8.01 10.41
N ILE A 101 -12.32 6.96 10.10
CA ILE A 101 -11.39 6.92 8.98
C ILE A 101 -11.87 5.84 8.01
N LEU A 102 -11.88 6.16 6.71
CA LEU A 102 -12.13 5.18 5.66
C LEU A 102 -10.84 4.87 4.92
N ILE A 103 -10.55 3.60 4.68
CA ILE A 103 -9.49 3.15 3.78
C ILE A 103 -10.12 2.63 2.50
N SER A 104 -9.73 3.18 1.35
CA SER A 104 -10.30 2.76 0.07
C SER A 104 -9.25 2.22 -0.87
N CYS A 105 -9.55 1.08 -1.49
CA CYS A 105 -8.77 0.49 -2.58
C CYS A 105 -9.68 0.07 -3.75
N THR A 106 -9.17 -0.71 -4.70
CA THR A 106 -9.93 -1.19 -5.85
C THR A 106 -11.07 -2.15 -5.47
N SER A 107 -10.83 -3.14 -4.61
CA SER A 107 -11.77 -4.24 -4.33
C SER A 107 -12.12 -4.46 -2.85
N GLY A 108 -11.60 -3.64 -1.94
CA GLY A 108 -11.87 -3.73 -0.50
C GLY A 108 -11.03 -4.75 0.28
N PHE A 109 -10.47 -5.78 -0.39
CA PHE A 109 -9.82 -6.90 0.31
C PHE A 109 -8.53 -6.53 1.05
N THR A 110 -7.51 -6.03 0.34
CA THR A 110 -6.24 -5.62 0.96
C THR A 110 -6.39 -4.41 1.86
N SER A 111 -7.35 -3.51 1.57
CA SER A 111 -7.66 -2.38 2.45
C SER A 111 -8.27 -2.83 3.77
N ALA A 112 -9.06 -3.92 3.80
CA ALA A 112 -9.63 -4.44 5.05
C ALA A 112 -8.54 -4.95 5.99
N TYR A 113 -7.51 -5.62 5.47
CA TYR A 113 -6.36 -6.03 6.27
C TYR A 113 -5.66 -4.83 6.92
N PHE A 114 -5.33 -3.81 6.13
CA PHE A 114 -4.67 -2.61 6.65
C PHE A 114 -5.57 -1.82 7.62
N ALA A 115 -6.88 -1.76 7.36
CA ALA A 115 -7.86 -1.17 8.27
C ALA A 115 -7.92 -1.91 9.62
N ASN A 116 -7.85 -3.25 9.62
CA ASN A 116 -7.80 -4.05 10.84
C ASN A 116 -6.54 -3.77 11.66
N LEU A 117 -5.37 -3.69 11.00
CA LEU A 117 -4.11 -3.29 11.68
C LEU A 117 -4.25 -1.91 12.33
N MET A 118 -4.88 -0.97 11.61
CA MET A 118 -5.09 0.39 12.10
C MET A 118 -6.07 0.44 13.26
N GLN A 119 -7.18 -0.28 13.18
CA GLN A 119 -8.17 -0.40 14.24
C GLN A 119 -7.54 -0.99 15.51
N ALA A 120 -6.81 -2.09 15.38
CA ALA A 120 -6.14 -2.74 16.52
C ALA A 120 -5.17 -1.78 17.25
N MET A 121 -4.49 -0.91 16.49
CA MET A 121 -3.61 0.11 17.08
C MET A 121 -4.41 1.18 17.86
N PHE A 122 -5.55 1.64 17.33
CA PHE A 122 -6.43 2.59 18.03
C PHE A 122 -7.05 1.97 19.28
N ASP A 123 -7.48 0.72 19.21
CA ASP A 123 -8.04 -0.05 20.33
C ASP A 123 -7.00 -0.20 21.46
N THR A 124 -5.77 -0.56 21.11
CA THR A 124 -4.64 -0.66 22.05
C THR A 124 -4.39 0.67 22.76
N LYS A 125 -4.53 1.79 22.04
CA LYS A 125 -4.39 3.15 22.58
C LYS A 125 -5.66 3.69 23.24
N LYS A 126 -6.75 2.90 23.28
CA LYS A 126 -8.07 3.29 23.79
C LYS A 126 -8.60 4.57 23.14
N GLN A 127 -8.30 4.77 21.86
CA GLN A 127 -8.81 5.88 21.07
C GLN A 127 -10.16 5.48 20.46
N ALA A 128 -11.19 6.29 20.69
CA ALA A 128 -12.53 6.05 20.15
C ALA A 128 -12.61 6.49 18.68
N ILE A 129 -11.86 5.78 17.82
CA ILE A 129 -11.78 5.96 16.38
C ILE A 129 -12.19 4.64 15.72
N THR A 130 -13.05 4.71 14.72
CA THR A 130 -13.46 3.58 13.88
C THR A 130 -12.77 3.68 12.52
N VAL A 131 -12.22 2.56 12.06
CA VAL A 131 -11.58 2.44 10.76
C VAL A 131 -12.36 1.43 9.92
N ASP A 132 -12.91 1.90 8.81
CA ASP A 132 -13.63 1.07 7.85
C ASP A 132 -12.82 0.89 6.56
N ALA A 133 -13.15 -0.12 5.77
CA ALA A 133 -12.60 -0.31 4.43
C ALA A 133 -13.70 -0.51 3.39
N LEU A 134 -13.65 0.25 2.28
CA LEU A 134 -14.64 0.16 1.19
C LEU A 134 -13.97 0.21 -0.18
N PRO A 135 -14.52 -0.51 -1.18
CA PRO A 135 -14.06 -0.36 -2.56
C PRO A 135 -14.34 1.06 -3.07
N ILE A 136 -13.52 1.52 -4.02
CA ILE A 136 -13.64 2.85 -4.63
C ILE A 136 -15.03 3.10 -5.26
N THR A 137 -15.72 2.05 -5.70
CA THR A 137 -17.06 2.11 -6.27
C THR A 137 -18.13 2.60 -5.29
N GLU A 138 -17.89 2.44 -3.99
CA GLU A 138 -18.83 2.83 -2.93
C GLU A 138 -18.45 4.16 -2.26
N LEU A 139 -17.21 4.62 -2.48
CA LEU A 139 -16.64 5.80 -1.81
C LEU A 139 -17.55 7.02 -1.89
N GLU A 140 -18.02 7.37 -3.08
CA GLU A 140 -18.80 8.59 -3.30
C GLU A 140 -20.09 8.62 -2.48
N SER A 141 -20.74 7.48 -2.28
CA SER A 141 -21.98 7.38 -1.51
C SER A 141 -21.77 7.41 0.01
N GLN A 142 -20.55 7.12 0.47
CA GLN A 142 -20.24 6.94 1.88
C GLN A 142 -19.33 8.01 2.46
N ILE A 143 -18.64 8.77 1.61
CA ILE A 143 -17.57 9.68 2.01
C ILE A 143 -17.98 10.66 3.11
N ASP A 144 -19.22 11.15 3.11
CA ASP A 144 -19.71 12.14 4.08
C ASP A 144 -19.77 11.60 5.52
N HIS A 145 -19.77 10.28 5.73
CA HIS A 145 -19.77 9.65 7.05
C HIS A 145 -18.39 9.57 7.72
N TYR A 146 -17.33 10.00 7.04
CA TYR A 146 -15.95 9.88 7.51
C TYR A 146 -15.32 11.25 7.76
N ASP A 147 -14.32 11.32 8.62
CA ASP A 147 -13.52 12.55 8.80
C ASP A 147 -12.40 12.61 7.76
N TYR A 148 -11.77 11.47 7.50
CA TYR A 148 -10.70 11.30 6.53
C TYR A 148 -10.89 10.04 5.70
N VAL A 149 -10.46 10.11 4.43
CA VAL A 149 -10.36 8.98 3.52
C VAL A 149 -8.90 8.80 3.13
N LEU A 150 -8.35 7.64 3.47
CA LEU A 150 -7.01 7.23 3.10
C LEU A 150 -7.08 6.38 1.82
N LEU A 151 -6.55 6.90 0.72
CA LEU A 151 -6.46 6.16 -0.53
C LEU A 151 -5.28 5.19 -0.47
N ALA A 152 -5.56 3.91 -0.68
CA ALA A 152 -4.53 2.91 -0.80
C ALA A 152 -3.75 3.09 -2.13
N PRO A 153 -2.51 2.58 -2.22
CA PRO A 153 -1.63 2.78 -3.38
C PRO A 153 -2.25 2.34 -4.71
N GLN A 154 -3.13 1.33 -4.69
CA GLN A 154 -3.81 0.79 -5.88
C GLN A 154 -4.70 1.83 -6.58
N ILE A 155 -5.17 2.85 -5.86
CA ILE A 155 -6.05 3.89 -6.41
C ILE A 155 -5.47 5.30 -6.24
N ALA A 156 -4.17 5.41 -5.96
CA ALA A 156 -3.49 6.69 -5.74
C ALA A 156 -3.59 7.65 -6.95
N TYR A 157 -3.75 7.13 -8.16
CA TYR A 157 -3.97 7.92 -9.38
C TYR A 157 -5.25 8.77 -9.35
N LEU A 158 -6.25 8.39 -8.53
CA LEU A 158 -7.49 9.15 -8.34
C LEU A 158 -7.34 10.34 -7.39
N TYR A 159 -6.20 10.46 -6.70
CA TYR A 159 -5.97 11.49 -5.70
C TYR A 159 -6.21 12.93 -6.21
N PRO A 160 -5.72 13.34 -7.40
CA PRO A 160 -5.97 14.70 -7.91
C PRO A 160 -7.46 14.99 -8.10
N GLN A 161 -8.22 14.02 -8.61
CA GLN A 161 -9.66 14.16 -8.85
C GLN A 161 -10.44 14.22 -7.53
N LEU A 162 -10.13 13.32 -6.60
CA LEU A 162 -10.84 13.24 -5.32
C LEU A 162 -10.52 14.43 -4.42
N THR A 163 -9.27 14.90 -4.39
CA THR A 163 -8.91 16.11 -3.63
C THR A 163 -9.53 17.38 -4.23
N GLN A 164 -9.70 17.46 -5.55
CA GLN A 164 -10.43 18.57 -6.16
C GLN A 164 -11.89 18.63 -5.69
N LYS A 165 -12.52 17.46 -5.48
CA LYS A 165 -13.94 17.36 -5.07
C LYS A 165 -14.16 17.46 -3.56
N TYR A 166 -13.28 16.84 -2.77
CA TYR A 166 -13.47 16.64 -1.32
C TYR A 166 -12.39 17.31 -0.45
N GLY A 167 -11.43 18.00 -1.07
CA GLY A 167 -10.42 18.79 -0.39
C GLY A 167 -9.49 17.97 0.51
N LYS A 168 -9.18 18.53 1.68
CA LYS A 168 -8.20 18.00 2.65
C LYS A 168 -8.62 16.68 3.32
N LYS A 169 -9.86 16.25 3.10
CA LYS A 169 -10.40 14.96 3.58
C LYS A 169 -9.69 13.77 2.95
N ILE A 170 -9.18 13.94 1.73
CA ILE A 170 -8.53 12.87 0.97
C ILE A 170 -7.03 12.90 1.24
N LEU A 171 -6.50 11.77 1.70
CA LEU A 171 -5.08 11.55 1.94
C LEU A 171 -4.62 10.28 1.21
N ARG A 172 -3.31 10.03 1.15
CA ARG A 172 -2.75 8.83 0.51
C ARG A 172 -1.95 8.03 1.52
N ILE A 173 -2.08 6.72 1.46
CA ILE A 173 -1.15 5.80 2.11
C ILE A 173 -0.01 5.56 1.11
N THR A 174 1.25 5.61 1.57
CA THR A 174 2.37 5.29 0.67
C THR A 174 2.37 3.81 0.33
N ALA A 175 2.96 3.46 -0.82
CA ALA A 175 3.14 2.06 -1.20
C ALA A 175 3.97 1.28 -0.18
N MET A 176 4.97 1.93 0.44
CA MET A 176 5.77 1.34 1.51
C MET A 176 4.91 1.01 2.72
N ASP A 177 4.23 2.01 3.30
CA ASP A 177 3.44 1.84 4.52
C ASP A 177 2.37 0.78 4.35
N PHE A 178 1.66 0.84 3.22
CA PHE A 178 0.58 -0.09 2.94
C PHE A 178 1.09 -1.53 2.82
N ALA A 179 2.23 -1.72 2.15
CA ALA A 179 2.77 -3.04 1.86
C ALA A 179 3.43 -3.70 3.07
N THR A 180 4.04 -2.91 3.97
CA THR A 180 4.68 -3.40 5.20
C THR A 180 3.73 -3.39 6.41
N GLY A 181 2.54 -2.81 6.27
CA GLY A 181 1.61 -2.65 7.38
C GLY A 181 2.04 -1.57 8.39
N ASP A 182 2.88 -0.60 8.00
CA ASP A 182 3.30 0.52 8.88
C ASP A 182 2.18 1.57 9.03
N VAL A 183 1.18 1.18 9.81
CA VAL A 183 0.06 2.03 10.22
C VAL A 183 0.54 3.30 10.93
N LYS A 184 1.62 3.24 11.70
CA LYS A 184 2.10 4.40 12.46
C LYS A 184 2.55 5.47 11.50
N HIS A 185 3.42 5.14 10.54
CA HIS A 185 3.88 6.09 9.55
C HIS A 185 2.74 6.60 8.68
N ALA A 186 1.78 5.74 8.29
CA ALA A 186 0.59 6.16 7.55
C ALA A 186 -0.23 7.22 8.31
N LEU A 187 -0.39 7.08 9.63
CA LEU A 187 -1.13 8.03 10.46
C LEU A 187 -0.37 9.32 10.76
N SER A 188 0.96 9.33 10.61
CA SER A 188 1.76 10.57 10.72
C SER A 188 1.32 11.64 9.71
N GLN A 189 0.66 11.20 8.63
CA GLN A 189 0.19 12.06 7.55
C GLN A 189 -1.17 12.70 7.85
N LEU A 190 -1.87 12.26 8.91
CA LEU A 190 -3.10 12.91 9.34
C LEU A 190 -2.78 14.34 9.83
N PRO A 191 -3.57 15.35 9.43
CA PRO A 191 -3.46 16.68 9.99
C PRO A 191 -3.54 16.66 11.52
N SER A 192 -2.73 17.51 12.16
CA SER A 192 -2.65 17.67 13.62
C SER A 192 -3.63 18.69 14.16
#